data_AF-A0A9P6RZP6-F1
#
_entry.id   AF-A0A9P6RZP6-F1
#
_cell.length_a   1.000
_cell.length_b   1.000
_cell.length_c   1.000
_cell.angle_alpha   90.00
_cell.angle_beta   90.00
_cell.angle_gamma   90.00
#
_symmetry.space_group_name_H-M   'P 1'
#
loop_
_entity.id
_entity.type
_entity.pdbx_description
1 polymer ?
#
loop_
_entity_poly.entity_id
_entity_poly.type
_entity_poly.pdbx_seq_one_letter_code
_entity_poly.pdbx_strand_id
1 'polypeptide(L)'
;MFKPIIFFFAVAVVINAAAVPAIEPIAVVPNVQAGPIPGESGSWCHNPKGEQFWGQASAECCRPNGGNMGSDRRCYGLKGNEGSCRAFYACCIGTWNSGNHLSDQCH
;
A
#
# COMPACT_ATOMS: atom_id res chain seq x y z
N MET A 1 48.22 -57.91 -14.48
CA MET A 1 47.95 -57.03 -15.64
C MET A 1 46.57 -57.38 -16.17
N PHE A 2 45.52 -56.66 -15.75
CA PHE A 2 44.17 -56.72 -16.32
C PHE A 2 43.57 -55.31 -16.15
N LYS A 3 43.13 -54.71 -17.24
CA LYS A 3 42.76 -53.29 -17.34
C LYS A 3 41.23 -53.23 -17.47
N PRO A 4 40.46 -52.62 -16.54
CA PRO A 4 39.02 -52.55 -16.68
C PRO A 4 38.64 -51.46 -17.69
N ILE A 5 37.90 -51.86 -18.74
CA ILE A 5 37.30 -50.99 -19.74
C ILE A 5 35.99 -50.47 -19.16
N ILE A 6 35.93 -49.17 -18.87
CA ILE A 6 34.72 -48.49 -18.38
C ILE A 6 33.87 -48.10 -19.60
N PHE A 7 32.69 -48.72 -19.74
CA PHE A 7 31.68 -48.34 -20.72
C PHE A 7 30.85 -47.17 -20.18
N PHE A 8 30.92 -46.01 -20.84
CA PHE A 8 30.05 -44.87 -20.56
C PHE A 8 28.71 -45.08 -21.28
N PHE A 9 27.67 -45.49 -20.55
CA PHE A 9 26.30 -45.43 -21.03
C PHE A 9 25.74 -44.02 -20.79
N ALA A 10 25.49 -43.28 -21.86
CA ALA A 10 24.79 -42.00 -21.79
C ALA A 10 23.29 -42.24 -21.53
N VAL A 11 22.81 -41.83 -20.36
CA VAL A 11 21.37 -41.82 -20.04
C VAL A 11 20.77 -40.54 -20.61
N ALA A 12 19.92 -40.66 -21.63
CA ALA A 12 19.15 -39.54 -22.15
C ALA A 12 18.01 -39.20 -21.19
N VAL A 13 18.09 -38.05 -20.51
CA VAL A 13 17.00 -37.48 -19.71
C VAL A 13 16.02 -36.80 -20.65
N VAL A 14 14.82 -37.36 -20.79
CA VAL A 14 13.71 -36.73 -21.51
C VAL A 14 12.98 -35.80 -20.55
N ILE A 15 13.12 -34.49 -20.75
CA ILE A 15 12.39 -33.46 -19.99
C ILE A 15 11.08 -33.19 -20.73
N ASN A 16 9.96 -33.73 -20.24
CA ASN A 16 8.65 -33.33 -20.72
C ASN A 16 8.34 -31.93 -20.16
N ALA A 17 8.34 -30.92 -21.03
CA ALA A 17 7.87 -29.58 -20.68
C ALA A 17 6.35 -29.63 -20.45
N ALA A 18 5.96 -29.79 -19.17
CA ALA A 18 4.58 -29.59 -18.75
C ALA A 18 4.20 -28.12 -19.02
N ALA A 19 3.03 -27.93 -19.63
CA ALA A 19 2.47 -26.63 -19.93
C ALA A 19 2.48 -25.73 -18.68
N VAL A 20 3.21 -24.63 -18.76
CA VAL A 20 3.14 -23.56 -17.76
C VAL A 20 1.74 -22.96 -17.85
N PRO A 21 0.95 -22.90 -16.75
CA PRO A 21 -0.32 -22.18 -16.80
C PRO A 21 -0.03 -20.72 -17.13
N ALA A 22 -0.69 -20.22 -18.16
CA ALA A 22 -0.64 -18.80 -18.52
C ALA A 22 -1.04 -18.01 -17.28
N ILE A 23 -0.11 -17.22 -16.74
CA ILE A 23 -0.42 -16.25 -15.70
C ILE A 23 -1.27 -15.19 -16.41
N GLU A 24 -2.58 -15.29 -16.22
CA GLU A 24 -3.53 -14.28 -16.64
C GLU A 24 -3.11 -12.93 -16.02
N PRO A 25 -3.12 -11.83 -16.80
CA PRO A 25 -2.67 -10.54 -16.30
C PRO A 25 -3.53 -10.17 -15.10
N ILE A 26 -2.88 -10.03 -13.95
CA ILE A 26 -3.44 -9.39 -12.76
C ILE A 26 -4.03 -8.09 -13.26
N ALA A 27 -5.36 -7.97 -13.22
CA ALA A 27 -6.02 -6.71 -13.49
C ALA A 27 -5.41 -5.70 -12.53
N VAL A 28 -4.54 -4.84 -13.06
CA VAL A 28 -4.15 -3.61 -12.38
C VAL A 28 -5.47 -2.87 -12.26
N VAL A 29 -6.14 -3.02 -11.11
CA VAL A 29 -7.19 -2.11 -10.71
C VAL A 29 -6.52 -0.76 -10.88
N PRO A 30 -6.99 0.11 -11.81
CA PRO A 30 -6.38 1.41 -11.92
C PRO A 30 -6.52 2.00 -10.53
N ASN A 31 -5.38 2.21 -9.89
CA ASN A 31 -5.29 3.05 -8.72
C ASN A 31 -5.57 4.44 -9.27
N VAL A 32 -6.84 4.69 -9.59
CA VAL A 32 -7.38 6.00 -9.83
C VAL A 32 -7.19 6.66 -8.48
N GLN A 33 -6.01 7.28 -8.32
CA GLN A 33 -5.80 8.30 -7.33
C GLN A 33 -6.84 9.35 -7.67
N ALA A 34 -8.03 9.22 -7.08
CA ALA A 34 -9.06 10.22 -7.23
C ALA A 34 -8.39 11.51 -6.76
N GLY A 35 -8.35 12.51 -7.64
CA GLY A 35 -7.80 13.80 -7.26
C GLY A 35 -8.51 14.31 -5.99
N PRO A 36 -7.88 15.23 -5.24
CA PRO A 36 -8.52 15.85 -4.08
C PRO A 36 -9.94 16.29 -4.46
N ILE A 37 -10.93 15.91 -3.64
CA ILE A 37 -12.33 16.17 -3.95
C ILE A 37 -12.59 17.66 -3.79
N PRO A 38 -13.07 18.37 -4.83
CA PRO A 38 -13.35 19.80 -4.75
C PRO A 38 -14.35 20.10 -3.62
N GLY A 39 -13.96 20.94 -2.65
CA GLY A 39 -14.81 21.35 -1.53
C GLY A 39 -14.72 20.49 -0.26
N GLU A 40 -13.93 19.41 -0.29
CA GLU A 40 -13.49 18.72 0.93
C GLU A 40 -12.35 19.53 1.57
N SER A 41 -12.27 19.59 2.90
CA SER A 41 -11.22 20.37 3.59
C SER A 41 -9.94 19.56 3.78
N GLY A 42 -10.04 18.24 3.64
CA GLY A 42 -8.95 17.29 3.80
C GLY A 42 -8.61 17.06 5.26
N SER A 43 -8.46 15.79 5.62
CA SER A 43 -8.09 15.34 6.96
C SER A 43 -6.57 15.31 7.11
N TRP A 44 -6.05 15.61 8.29
CA TRP A 44 -4.62 15.70 8.54
C TRP A 44 -4.29 15.19 9.94
N CYS A 45 -3.08 14.63 10.09
CA CYS A 45 -2.56 14.26 11.39
C CYS A 45 -2.24 15.54 12.19
N HIS A 46 -2.94 15.77 13.30
CA HIS A 46 -2.78 16.95 14.14
C HIS A 46 -1.62 16.80 15.12
N ASN A 47 -0.85 17.87 15.37
CA ASN A 47 0.19 17.86 16.39
C ASN A 47 -0.10 18.85 17.51
N PRO A 48 -0.19 18.40 18.77
CA PRO A 48 -0.31 19.31 19.90
C PRO A 48 0.97 20.13 20.17
N LYS A 49 2.12 19.78 19.58
CA LYS A 49 3.44 20.41 19.80
C LYS A 49 3.98 21.24 18.62
N GLY A 50 3.28 21.32 17.49
CA GLY A 50 3.62 22.25 16.38
C GLY A 50 4.82 21.90 15.47
N GLU A 51 5.32 20.66 15.46
CA GLU A 51 6.41 20.22 14.56
C GLU A 51 6.02 20.14 13.08
N GLN A 52 7.00 20.04 12.17
CA GLN A 52 6.82 20.28 10.72
C GLN A 52 6.53 19.03 9.86
N PHE A 53 6.55 17.81 10.41
CA PHE A 53 6.57 16.57 9.62
C PHE A 53 5.18 15.91 9.37
N TRP A 54 4.07 16.57 9.67
CA TRP A 54 2.72 15.95 9.63
C TRP A 54 2.15 15.73 8.24
N GLY A 55 2.69 16.43 7.24
CA GLY A 55 2.36 16.11 5.86
C GLY A 55 2.84 14.71 5.46
N GLN A 56 3.98 14.27 6.01
CA GLN A 56 4.46 12.90 5.81
C GLN A 56 3.61 11.90 6.59
N ALA A 57 3.30 12.20 7.87
CA ALA A 57 2.42 11.38 8.69
C ALA A 57 1.05 11.17 8.03
N SER A 58 0.45 12.27 7.55
CA SER A 58 -0.81 12.24 6.83
C SER A 58 -0.68 11.45 5.53
N ALA A 59 0.42 11.58 4.78
CA ALA A 59 0.61 10.84 3.53
C ALA A 59 0.70 9.32 3.75
N GLU A 60 1.43 8.92 4.79
CA GLU A 60 1.61 7.53 5.16
C GLU A 60 0.29 6.88 5.59
N CYS A 61 -0.51 7.60 6.38
CA CYS A 61 -1.82 7.13 6.83
C CYS A 61 -2.94 7.30 5.79
N CYS A 62 -2.76 8.11 4.75
CA CYS A 62 -3.85 8.44 3.81
C CYS A 62 -4.18 7.32 2.83
N ARG A 63 -3.19 6.89 2.04
CA ARG A 63 -3.38 5.86 0.98
C ARG A 63 -3.93 4.52 1.50
N PRO A 64 -3.44 3.97 2.63
CA PRO A 64 -3.95 2.70 3.15
C PRO A 64 -5.44 2.75 3.51
N ASN A 65 -5.94 3.94 3.83
CA ASN A 65 -7.31 4.16 4.27
C ASN A 65 -8.25 4.60 3.13
N GLY A 66 -7.81 4.50 1.87
CA GLY A 66 -8.62 4.82 0.70
C GLY A 66 -8.71 6.32 0.42
N GLY A 67 -7.91 7.15 1.11
CA GLY A 67 -7.82 8.57 0.85
C GLY A 67 -6.76 8.91 -0.21
N ASN A 68 -6.82 10.14 -0.71
CA ASN A 68 -5.90 10.70 -1.68
C ASN A 68 -5.19 11.92 -1.12
N MET A 69 -3.87 11.90 -1.23
CA MET A 69 -3.05 12.98 -0.70
C MET A 69 -3.11 14.19 -1.63
N GLY A 70 -3.56 15.33 -1.12
CA GLY A 70 -3.55 16.60 -1.83
C GLY A 70 -2.19 17.30 -1.73
N SER A 71 -2.00 18.30 -2.60
CA SER A 71 -0.76 19.09 -2.69
C SER A 71 -0.49 19.94 -1.44
N ASP A 72 -1.53 20.25 -0.67
CA ASP A 72 -1.48 20.93 0.64
C ASP A 72 -1.12 19.97 1.79
N ARG A 73 -0.81 18.71 1.45
CA ARG A 73 -0.47 17.63 2.35
C ARG A 73 -1.61 17.25 3.29
N ARG A 74 -2.86 17.36 2.84
CA ARG A 74 -4.04 16.81 3.50
C ARG A 74 -4.54 15.56 2.78
N CYS A 75 -5.19 14.68 3.51
CA CYS A 75 -5.81 13.48 3.00
C CYS A 75 -7.28 13.71 2.66
N TYR A 76 -7.64 13.57 1.40
CA TYR A 76 -8.99 13.74 0.87
C TYR A 76 -9.64 12.39 0.59
N GLY A 77 -10.95 12.36 0.36
CA GLY A 77 -11.70 11.15 0.05
C GLY A 77 -12.04 10.29 1.25
N LEU A 78 -11.84 10.81 2.47
CA LEU A 78 -12.25 10.14 3.71
C LEU A 78 -13.65 10.57 4.15
N LYS A 79 -14.11 11.76 3.73
CA LYS A 79 -15.43 12.27 4.04
C LYS A 79 -16.53 11.35 3.48
N GLY A 80 -17.44 10.93 4.35
CA GLY A 80 -18.53 9.99 4.01
C GLY A 80 -18.18 8.51 4.23
N ASN A 81 -16.93 8.19 4.56
CA ASN A 81 -16.51 6.86 4.98
C ASN A 81 -15.88 6.92 6.37
N GLU A 82 -16.72 6.81 7.41
CA GLU A 82 -16.28 6.88 8.81
C GLU A 82 -15.26 5.79 9.17
N GLY A 83 -15.33 4.62 8.53
CA GLY A 83 -14.36 3.53 8.76
C GLY A 83 -12.97 3.92 8.31
N SER A 84 -12.84 4.39 7.06
CA SER A 84 -11.60 4.93 6.51
C SER A 84 -11.07 6.11 7.31
N CYS A 85 -11.96 7.01 7.72
CA CYS A 85 -11.59 8.16 8.53
C CYS A 85 -11.01 7.78 9.89
N ARG A 86 -11.69 6.90 10.62
CA ARG A 86 -11.24 6.44 11.92
C ARG A 86 -9.93 5.68 11.82
N ALA A 87 -9.75 4.90 10.76
CA ALA A 87 -8.50 4.20 10.50
C ALA A 87 -7.34 5.16 10.16
N PHE A 88 -7.61 6.27 9.44
CA PHE A 88 -6.67 7.36 9.24
C PHE A 88 -6.25 8.00 10.57
N TYR A 89 -7.20 8.42 11.40
CA TYR A 89 -6.87 9.01 12.71
C TYR A 89 -6.22 8.01 13.66
N ALA A 90 -6.63 6.74 13.66
CA ALA A 90 -5.97 5.69 14.44
C ALA A 90 -4.50 5.52 14.05
N CYS A 91 -4.18 5.58 12.75
CA CYS A 91 -2.80 5.57 12.26
C CYS A 91 -2.02 6.81 12.72
N CYS A 92 -2.61 8.01 12.60
CA CYS A 92 -1.99 9.24 13.07
C CYS A 92 -1.68 9.16 14.58
N ILE A 93 -2.63 8.69 15.39
CA ILE A 93 -2.50 8.60 16.85
C ILE A 93 -1.46 7.53 17.22
N GLY A 94 -1.57 6.32 16.66
CA GLY A 94 -0.73 5.19 17.05
C GLY A 94 0.70 5.27 16.52
N THR A 95 0.88 5.63 15.26
CA THR A 95 2.19 5.62 14.60
C THR A 95 2.95 6.92 14.83
N TRP A 96 2.24 8.05 14.81
CA TRP A 96 2.85 9.38 14.84
C TRP A 96 2.59 10.15 16.13
N ASN A 97 1.94 9.55 17.12
CA ASN A 97 1.56 10.20 18.38
C ASN A 97 0.83 11.54 18.15
N SER A 98 -0.05 11.54 17.16
CA SER A 98 -0.87 12.69 16.80
C SER A 98 -1.87 13.02 17.90
N GLY A 99 -2.17 14.32 18.04
CA GLY A 99 -3.26 14.82 18.91
C GLY A 99 -4.64 14.75 18.26
N ASN A 100 -4.82 13.96 17.20
CA ASN A 100 -6.15 13.64 16.71
C ASN A 100 -6.91 12.78 17.72
N HIS A 101 -8.23 12.81 17.60
CA HIS A 101 -9.11 11.89 18.29
C HIS A 101 -9.93 11.10 17.28
N LEU A 102 -10.30 9.87 17.64
CA LEU A 102 -11.19 9.05 16.79
C LEU A 102 -12.60 9.63 16.65
N SER A 103 -12.95 10.59 17.51
CA SER A 103 -14.18 11.37 17.45
C SER A 103 -14.05 12.63 16.57
N ASP A 104 -12.86 12.92 16.04
CA ASP A 104 -12.68 14.08 15.17
C ASP A 104 -13.50 13.92 13.90
N GLN A 105 -14.06 15.04 13.44
CA GLN A 105 -14.86 15.04 12.23
C GLN A 105 -13.97 14.84 11.01
N CYS A 106 -14.35 13.89 10.15
CA CYS A 106 -13.64 13.73 8.90
C CYS A 106 -13.86 14.92 7.97
N HIS A 107 -12.75 15.37 7.40
CA HIS A 107 -12.67 16.58 6.59
C HIS A 107 -12.26 16.34 5.18
#